data_AF-A0AB33WSI0-F1
#
_entry.id   AF-A0AB33WSI0-F1
#
_cell.length_a   1.000
_cell.length_b   1.000
_cell.length_c   1.000
_cell.angle_alpha   90.00
_cell.angle_beta   90.00
_cell.angle_gamma   90.00
#
_symmetry.space_group_name_H-M   'P 1'
#
loop_
_entity.id
_entity.type
_entity.pdbx_description
1 polymer ?
#
loop_
_entity_poly.entity_id
_entity_poly.type
_entity_poly.pdbx_seq_one_letter_code
_entity_poly.pdbx_strand_id
1 'polypeptide(L)'
;METAANRILETQRQLIPKDTGEAAAALKVYVSPSGLDAQIGIRGKRDNRKFFYLRFIEYGTKGYIGNKRAGNRNRQAKNKSDGQNFFGKHPDIPARPAHPWLRPAMQVNREYVMANIEAAVRRTLRKASQGVGNG
;
A
#
# COMPACT_ATOMS: atom_id res chain seq x y z
N MET A 1 8.17 11.66 -13.52
CA MET A 1 7.71 10.53 -12.68
C MET A 1 7.64 10.91 -11.21
N GLU A 2 8.67 11.53 -10.63
CA GLU A 2 8.70 11.93 -9.22
C GLU A 2 7.49 12.77 -8.77
N THR A 3 7.11 13.82 -9.52
CA THR A 3 5.95 14.66 -9.19
C THR A 3 4.65 13.86 -9.11
N ALA A 4 4.42 12.95 -10.06
CA ALA A 4 3.24 12.09 -10.09
C ALA A 4 3.25 11.09 -8.92
N ALA A 5 4.42 10.53 -8.60
CA ALA A 5 4.58 9.61 -7.48
C ALA A 5 4.37 10.29 -6.12
N ASN A 6 4.88 11.51 -5.95
CA ASN A 6 4.67 12.31 -4.74
C ASN A 6 3.20 12.67 -4.56
N ARG A 7 2.46 12.92 -5.65
CA ARG A 7 1.02 13.18 -5.58
C ARG A 7 0.23 11.96 -5.10
N ILE A 8 0.55 10.77 -5.62
CA ILE A 8 -0.08 9.52 -5.12
C ILE A 8 0.29 9.28 -3.65
N LEU A 9 1.54 9.51 -3.25
CA LEU A 9 2.00 9.37 -1.87
C LEU A 9 1.20 10.27 -0.92
N GLU A 10 0.94 11.51 -1.30
CA GLU A 10 0.13 12.45 -0.53
C GLU A 10 -1.28 11.91 -0.30
N THR A 11 -1.94 11.40 -1.35
CA THR A 11 -3.26 10.78 -1.21
C THR A 11 -3.22 9.52 -0.37
N GLN A 12 -2.20 8.66 -0.52
CA GLN A 12 -2.07 7.47 0.33
C GLN A 12 -1.97 7.83 1.81
N ARG A 13 -1.22 8.89 2.15
CA ARG A 13 -1.10 9.39 3.52
C ARG A 13 -2.40 9.94 4.10
N GLN A 14 -3.29 10.45 3.25
CA GLN A 14 -4.61 10.93 3.68
C GLN A 14 -5.60 9.77 3.92
N LEU A 15 -5.51 8.72 3.11
CA LEU A 15 -6.43 7.58 3.15
C LEU A 15 -6.03 6.49 4.15
N ILE A 16 -4.74 6.35 4.46
CA ILE A 16 -4.28 5.35 5.42
C ILE A 16 -4.90 5.61 6.80
N PRO A 17 -5.38 4.58 7.51
CA PRO A 17 -6.03 4.78 8.81
C PRO A 17 -5.16 5.50 9.86
N LYS A 18 -5.71 6.54 10.48
CA LYS A 18 -4.98 7.52 11.34
C LYS A 18 -4.38 6.94 12.61
N ASP A 19 -4.94 5.85 13.14
CA ASP A 19 -4.40 5.12 14.29
C ASP A 19 -2.99 4.57 14.01
N THR A 20 -2.56 4.64 12.74
CA THR A 20 -1.23 4.27 12.25
C THR A 20 -0.44 5.49 11.76
N GLY A 21 -0.43 6.62 12.48
CA GLY A 21 0.34 7.82 12.09
C GLY A 21 1.81 7.53 11.73
N GLU A 22 2.44 6.57 12.42
CA GLU A 22 3.78 6.08 12.08
C GLU A 22 3.87 5.38 10.71
N ALA A 23 2.82 4.68 10.29
CA ALA A 23 2.74 4.03 8.98
C ALA A 23 2.63 5.04 7.84
N ALA A 24 1.83 6.10 8.03
CA ALA A 24 1.74 7.20 7.05
C ALA A 24 3.11 7.85 6.81
N ALA A 25 3.88 8.04 7.89
CA ALA A 25 5.24 8.57 7.83
C ALA A 25 6.24 7.60 7.18
N ALA A 26 6.00 6.28 7.29
CA ALA A 26 6.85 5.25 6.71
C ALA A 26 6.68 5.07 5.19
N LEU A 27 5.60 5.61 4.60
CA LEU A 27 5.40 5.60 3.16
C LEU A 27 6.45 6.47 2.46
N LYS A 28 7.08 5.89 1.44
CA LYS A 28 8.17 6.49 0.67
C LYS A 28 7.91 6.34 -0.83
N VAL A 29 8.41 7.31 -1.58
CA VAL A 29 8.55 7.22 -3.04
C VAL A 29 9.99 6.84 -3.34
N TYR A 30 10.16 5.90 -4.27
CA TYR A 30 11.44 5.58 -4.86
C TYR A 30 11.31 5.70 -6.38
N VAL A 31 12.12 6.55 -6.99
CA VAL A 31 12.21 6.68 -8.44
C VAL A 31 13.52 6.03 -8.88
N SER A 32 13.47 5.22 -9.94
CA SER A 32 14.68 4.59 -10.49
C SER A 32 15.65 5.67 -11.01
N PRO A 33 16.97 5.39 -11.07
CA PRO A 33 17.93 6.31 -11.67
C PRO A 33 17.61 6.66 -13.13
N SER A 34 16.98 5.74 -13.87
CA SER A 34 16.49 5.98 -15.23
C SER A 34 15.32 6.96 -15.29
N GLY A 35 14.65 7.24 -14.17
CA GLY A 35 13.46 8.09 -14.10
C GLY A 35 12.20 7.47 -14.70
N LEU A 36 12.26 6.21 -15.15
CA LEU A 36 11.18 5.52 -15.87
C LEU A 36 10.28 4.69 -14.93
N ASP A 37 10.80 4.26 -13.78
CA ASP A 37 10.04 3.52 -12.78
C ASP A 37 9.88 4.36 -11.50
N ALA A 38 8.70 4.28 -10.91
CA ALA A 38 8.40 4.89 -9.63
C ALA A 38 7.60 3.92 -8.76
N GLN A 39 8.16 3.60 -7.59
CA GLN A 39 7.58 2.71 -6.60
C GLN A 39 7.11 3.53 -5.40
N ILE A 40 5.94 3.19 -4.88
CA ILE A 40 5.30 3.91 -3.77
C ILE A 40 4.86 2.89 -2.73
N GLY A 41 5.24 3.11 -1.48
CA GLY A 41 4.81 2.26 -0.37
C GLY A 41 5.82 2.19 0.77
N ILE A 42 5.70 1.14 1.58
CA ILE A 42 6.63 0.86 2.67
C ILE A 42 7.84 0.11 2.12
N ARG A 43 9.02 0.72 2.26
CA ARG A 43 10.27 0.19 1.71
C ARG A 43 11.26 -0.17 2.82
N GLY A 44 11.98 -1.27 2.64
CA GLY A 44 13.02 -1.75 3.54
C GLY A 44 12.53 -2.81 4.53
N LYS A 45 13.45 -3.70 4.94
CA LYS A 45 13.13 -4.90 5.75
C LYS A 45 12.54 -4.55 7.12
N ARG A 46 13.05 -3.50 7.76
CA ARG A 46 12.60 -3.04 9.08
C ARG A 46 11.15 -2.56 9.04
N ASP A 47 10.84 -1.60 8.16
CA ASP A 47 9.50 -1.01 8.09
C ASP A 47 8.48 -2.04 7.58
N ASN A 48 8.85 -2.91 6.62
CA ASN A 48 7.98 -4.00 6.17
C ASN A 48 7.63 -4.99 7.29
N ARG A 49 8.54 -5.24 8.24
CA ARG A 49 8.26 -6.06 9.42
C ARG A 49 7.37 -5.33 10.42
N LYS A 50 7.67 -4.06 10.71
CA LYS A 50 6.92 -3.25 11.67
C LYS A 50 5.45 -3.07 11.23
N PHE A 51 5.24 -2.80 9.95
CA PHE A 51 3.93 -2.47 9.39
C PHE A 51 3.29 -3.60 8.60
N PHE A 52 3.73 -4.85 8.82
CA PHE A 52 3.22 -6.04 8.15
C PHE A 52 1.68 -6.13 8.17
N TYR A 53 1.07 -5.72 9.29
CA TYR A 53 -0.37 -5.83 9.47
C TYR A 53 -1.22 -4.86 8.63
N LEU A 54 -0.64 -3.83 8.02
CA LEU A 54 -1.39 -2.92 7.12
C LEU A 54 -2.01 -3.65 5.94
N ARG A 55 -1.42 -4.75 5.49
CA ARG A 55 -1.99 -5.55 4.41
C ARG A 55 -3.37 -6.12 4.78
N PHE A 56 -3.56 -6.50 6.04
CA PHE A 56 -4.86 -6.97 6.52
C PHE A 56 -5.88 -5.84 6.65
N ILE A 57 -5.41 -4.61 6.84
CA ILE A 57 -6.26 -3.42 6.86
C ILE A 57 -6.71 -3.07 5.44
N GLU A 58 -5.78 -3.06 4.47
CA GLU A 58 -6.08 -2.80 3.05
C GLU A 58 -7.16 -3.73 2.49
N TYR A 59 -7.09 -5.03 2.81
CA TYR A 59 -7.98 -6.05 2.22
C TYR A 59 -9.06 -6.56 3.18
N GLY A 60 -9.02 -6.15 4.45
CA GLY A 60 -9.87 -6.69 5.50
C GLY A 60 -9.44 -8.09 5.97
N THR A 61 -10.09 -8.57 7.03
CA THR A 61 -9.88 -9.92 7.57
C THR A 61 -11.19 -10.68 7.66
N LYS A 62 -11.12 -11.96 7.32
CA LYS A 62 -12.23 -12.87 7.54
C LYS A 62 -12.33 -13.22 9.02
N GLY A 63 -13.53 -13.05 9.58
CA GLY A 63 -13.86 -13.51 10.92
C GLY A 63 -14.06 -15.02 10.99
N TYR A 64 -13.94 -15.56 12.20
CA TYR A 64 -14.21 -16.96 12.48
C TYR A 64 -14.97 -17.04 13.79
N ILE A 65 -16.16 -17.66 13.74
CA ILE A 65 -17.04 -17.86 14.89
C ILE A 65 -17.21 -19.38 15.10
N GLY A 66 -17.14 -19.83 16.35
CA GLY A 66 -17.30 -21.22 16.75
C GLY A 66 -16.12 -22.12 16.36
N ASN A 67 -16.39 -23.42 16.16
CA ASN A 67 -15.34 -24.45 15.98
C ASN A 67 -14.89 -24.67 14.53
N LYS A 68 -15.43 -23.93 13.57
CA LYS A 68 -15.20 -24.13 12.13
C LYS A 68 -14.27 -23.07 11.52
N ARG A 69 -13.46 -23.48 10.54
CA ARG A 69 -12.64 -22.63 9.66
C ARG A 69 -13.26 -22.56 8.27
N ALA A 70 -12.71 -21.71 7.41
CA ALA A 70 -13.06 -21.64 6.00
C ALA A 70 -12.93 -23.01 5.31
N GLY A 71 -13.95 -23.36 4.51
CA GLY A 71 -14.03 -24.66 3.83
C GLY A 71 -14.49 -25.81 4.73
N ASN A 72 -15.31 -25.52 5.76
CA ASN A 72 -15.89 -26.50 6.69
C ASN A 72 -14.87 -27.32 7.54
N ARG A 73 -13.59 -26.92 7.52
CA ARG A 73 -12.50 -27.55 8.27
C ARG A 73 -12.65 -27.27 9.77
N ASN A 74 -12.29 -28.23 10.60
CA ASN A 74 -12.30 -28.06 12.05
C ASN A 74 -11.13 -27.16 12.50
N ARG A 75 -11.34 -26.34 13.53
CA ARG A 75 -10.27 -25.55 14.15
C ARG A 75 -9.31 -26.46 14.92
N GLN A 76 -8.01 -26.23 14.76
CA GLN A 76 -7.02 -26.83 15.65
C GLN A 76 -7.14 -26.25 17.06
N ALA A 77 -7.21 -27.12 18.06
CA ALA A 77 -7.17 -26.76 19.47
C ALA A 77 -5.74 -26.35 19.84
N LYS A 78 -5.47 -25.04 19.81
CA LYS A 78 -4.17 -24.46 20.21
C LYS A 78 -4.42 -23.31 21.17
N ASN A 79 -3.60 -23.17 22.20
CA ASN A 79 -3.65 -22.02 23.08
C ASN A 79 -3.40 -20.75 22.27
N LYS A 80 -4.30 -19.77 22.39
CA LYS A 80 -4.18 -18.45 21.77
C LYS A 80 -3.96 -17.43 22.87
N SER A 81 -2.80 -16.80 22.84
CA SER A 81 -2.43 -15.71 23.72
C SER A 81 -1.56 -14.72 22.95
N ASP A 82 -1.54 -13.46 23.40
CA ASP A 82 -0.66 -12.40 22.89
C ASP A 82 0.56 -12.15 23.81
N GLY A 83 0.73 -13.02 24.83
CA GLY A 83 1.76 -12.90 25.85
C GLY A 83 1.30 -12.19 27.12
N GLN A 84 0.20 -11.43 27.07
CA GLN A 84 -0.41 -10.78 28.23
C GLN A 84 -1.79 -11.34 28.58
N ASN A 85 -2.57 -11.71 27.57
CA ASN A 85 -3.93 -12.18 27.69
C ASN A 85 -4.08 -13.60 27.11
N PHE A 86 -4.92 -14.42 27.75
CA PHE A 86 -5.31 -15.72 27.24
C PHE A 86 -6.70 -15.65 26.61
N PHE A 87 -6.81 -15.99 25.33
CA PHE A 87 -8.04 -15.91 24.54
C PHE A 87 -8.73 -17.28 24.37
N GLY A 88 -8.28 -18.32 25.07
CA GLY A 88 -8.83 -19.67 24.92
C GLY A 88 -8.26 -20.43 23.71
N LYS A 89 -8.86 -21.58 23.41
CA LYS A 89 -8.45 -22.47 22.30
C LYS A 89 -9.14 -22.14 20.97
N HIS A 90 -10.34 -21.59 21.05
CA HIS A 90 -11.20 -21.25 19.90
C HIS A 90 -11.84 -19.88 20.06
N PRO A 91 -11.07 -18.79 20.26
CA PRO A 91 -11.65 -17.46 20.34
C PRO A 91 -12.44 -17.13 19.08
N ASP A 92 -13.58 -16.49 19.26
CA ASP A 92 -14.30 -15.87 18.16
C ASP A 92 -13.54 -14.61 17.74
N ILE A 93 -13.21 -14.54 16.45
CA ILE A 93 -12.49 -13.43 15.88
C ILE A 93 -13.47 -12.72 14.95
N PRO A 94 -13.84 -11.46 15.23
CA PRO A 94 -14.74 -10.73 14.36
C PRO A 94 -14.09 -10.50 12.99
N ALA A 95 -14.91 -10.47 11.94
CA ALA A 95 -14.46 -10.01 10.64
C ALA A 95 -14.16 -8.51 10.72
N ARG A 96 -13.09 -8.07 10.06
CA ARG A 96 -12.81 -6.64 9.91
C ARG A 96 -12.96 -6.25 8.44
N PRO A 97 -13.75 -5.21 8.12
CA PRO A 97 -13.88 -4.73 6.75
C PRO A 97 -12.54 -4.21 6.22
N ALA A 98 -12.43 -4.18 4.89
CA ALA A 98 -11.31 -3.56 4.20
C ALA A 98 -11.37 -2.03 4.37
N HIS A 99 -10.23 -1.42 4.65
CA HIS A 99 -10.01 0.02 4.60
C HIS A 99 -8.96 0.30 3.53
N PRO A 100 -9.36 0.32 2.24
CA PRO A 100 -8.42 0.43 1.15
C PRO A 100 -7.84 1.85 1.05
N TRP A 101 -6.52 1.94 0.91
CA TRP A 101 -5.77 3.20 0.79
C TRP A 101 -4.75 3.15 -0.36
N LEU A 102 -4.32 1.96 -0.79
CA LEU A 102 -3.41 1.82 -1.94
C LEU A 102 -4.13 2.03 -3.27
N ARG A 103 -5.15 1.22 -3.54
CA ARG A 103 -5.89 1.25 -4.82
C ARG A 103 -6.64 2.56 -5.06
N PRO A 104 -7.40 3.11 -4.07
CA PRO A 104 -8.11 4.35 -4.29
C PRO A 104 -7.16 5.52 -4.59
N ALA A 105 -6.02 5.60 -3.91
CA ALA A 105 -5.01 6.63 -4.18
C ALA A 105 -4.47 6.57 -5.62
N MET A 106 -4.30 5.38 -6.20
CA MET A 106 -3.92 5.23 -7.61
C MET A 106 -5.04 5.64 -8.55
N GLN A 107 -6.28 5.27 -8.24
CA GLN A 107 -7.45 5.54 -9.09
C GLN A 107 -7.72 7.04 -9.20
N VAL A 108 -7.77 7.76 -8.07
CA VAL A 108 -8.07 9.21 -8.08
C VAL A 108 -6.98 10.05 -8.74
N ASN A 109 -5.73 9.58 -8.72
CA ASN A 109 -4.60 10.27 -9.35
C ASN A 109 -4.31 9.79 -10.79
N ARG A 110 -5.10 8.85 -11.32
CA ARG A 110 -4.81 8.19 -12.61
C ARG A 110 -4.68 9.19 -13.75
N GLU A 111 -5.64 10.10 -13.88
CA GLU A 111 -5.65 11.08 -14.98
C GLU A 111 -4.48 12.05 -14.87
N TYR A 112 -4.18 12.51 -13.66
CA TYR A 112 -3.03 13.37 -13.39
C TYR A 112 -1.70 12.69 -13.77
N VAL A 113 -1.55 11.40 -13.43
CA VAL A 113 -0.36 10.62 -13.78
C VAL A 113 -0.24 10.48 -15.31
N MET A 114 -1.34 10.16 -16.00
CA MET A 114 -1.35 10.03 -17.45
C MET A 114 -0.99 11.33 -18.16
N ALA A 115 -1.58 12.46 -17.73
CA ALA A 115 -1.25 13.78 -18.26
C ALA A 115 0.24 14.13 -18.07
N ASN A 116 0.81 13.79 -16.91
CA ASN A 116 2.24 14.00 -16.65
C ASN A 116 3.13 13.16 -17.57
N ILE A 117 2.77 11.89 -17.81
CA ILE A 117 3.51 11.00 -18.72
C ILE A 117 3.42 11.54 -20.14
N GLU A 118 2.22 11.91 -20.61
CA GLU A 118 2.01 12.46 -21.94
C GLU A 118 2.81 13.75 -22.17
N ALA A 119 2.81 14.65 -21.18
CA ALA A 119 3.62 15.87 -21.23
C ALA A 119 5.13 15.56 -21.30
N ALA A 120 5.61 14.58 -20.54
CA ALA A 120 7.00 14.16 -20.58
C ALA A 120 7.37 13.59 -21.96
N VAL A 121 6.54 12.72 -22.53
CA VAL A 121 6.74 12.15 -23.87
C VAL A 121 6.77 13.26 -24.93
N ARG A 122 5.80 14.19 -24.90
CA ARG A 122 5.77 15.34 -25.82
C ARG A 122 7.02 16.20 -25.73
N ARG A 123 7.54 16.44 -24.52
CA ARG A 123 8.76 17.21 -24.31
C ARG A 123 9.98 16.51 -24.92
N THR A 124 10.09 15.20 -24.73
CA THR A 124 11.16 14.38 -25.30
C THR A 124 11.11 14.37 -26.82
N LEU A 125 9.94 14.15 -27.41
CA LEU A 125 9.76 14.18 -28.88
C LEU A 125 10.10 15.55 -29.46
N ARG A 126 9.67 16.64 -28.82
CA ARG A 126 10.02 18.01 -29.25
C ARG A 126 11.52 18.24 -29.23
N LYS A 127 12.19 17.84 -28.13
CA LYS A 127 13.65 17.97 -28.01
C LYS A 127 14.38 17.16 -29.08
N ALA A 128 13.91 15.95 -29.38
CA ALA A 128 14.47 15.12 -30.45
C ALA A 128 14.27 15.77 -31.84
N SER A 129 13.08 16.33 -32.11
CA SER A 129 12.76 16.96 -33.40
C SER A 129 13.51 18.26 -33.68
N GLN A 130 13.93 18.98 -32.63
CA GLN A 130 14.66 20.25 -32.76
C GLN A 130 16.16 20.05 -33.00
N GLY A 131 16.62 18.80 -33.06
CA GLY A 131 18.04 18.46 -33.08
C GLY A 131 18.63 18.69 -31.69
N VAL A 132 19.28 17.66 -31.14
CA VAL A 132 20.16 17.87 -29.99
C VAL A 132 21.33 18.70 -30.53
N GLY A 133 21.28 20.01 -30.31
CA GLY A 133 22.45 20.86 -30.48
C GLY A 133 23.54 20.30 -29.58
N ASN A 134 24.57 19.72 -30.19
CA ASN A 134 25.78 19.28 -29.52
C ASN A 134 26.40 20.53 -28.87
N GLY A 135 26.29 20.62 -27.54
CA GLY A 135 27.08 21.47 -26.67
C GLY A 135 27.71 20.59 -25.62
#